data_AF-A0A354H175-F1
#
_entry.id   AF-A0A354H175-F1
#
_cell.length_a   1.000
_cell.length_b   1.000
_cell.length_c   1.000
_cell.angle_alpha   90.00
_cell.angle_beta   90.00
_cell.angle_gamma   90.00
#
_symmetry.space_group_name_H-M   'P 1'
#
loop_
_entity.id
_entity.type
_entity.pdbx_description
1 polymer ?
#
loop_
_entity_poly.entity_id
_entity_poly.type
_entity_poly.pdbx_seq_one_letter_code
_entity_poly.pdbx_strand_id
1 'polypeptide(L)'
;MTLDALDMPDEPKQLAVWLEQKLAMPDLAALTDELSAFREPSRAEAPELRELLGEWQDLVASGGLKLAPPEVVRRLLSWPERLLDLQELVFQRGGRYWDRVLGLTADPTELVRHSRQRLSAVLLPVAGPMTPTEQTPTVLPLRRPSSRRRVGWAMGLAAAAAVLLAVLVSRYFPPAPIQITPAEVAWGWNKPGVLASDGPASVYLNRLADAADEWFAEQPKDPAAVAKRLNEFRRGCTVLLLAERRPLSEEDDKWLSEKCRQWAGNIDQELAEVEAGQVEKGRGDADETVHRLAAALRKKAKERALA
;
A
#
# COMPACT_ATOMS: atom_id res chain seq x y z
N MET A 1 -9.22 1.31 -15.32
CA MET A 1 -9.68 1.32 -13.92
C MET A 1 -8.94 0.18 -13.25
N THR A 2 -7.92 0.49 -12.46
CA THR A 2 -7.22 -0.50 -11.65
C THR A 2 -7.99 -0.59 -10.34
N LEU A 3 -8.42 -1.78 -9.95
CA LEU A 3 -9.14 -1.99 -8.69
C LEU A 3 -8.10 -2.34 -7.64
N ASP A 4 -7.69 -1.35 -6.85
CA ASP A 4 -6.68 -1.50 -5.81
C ASP A 4 -7.09 -2.55 -4.76
N ALA A 5 -8.39 -2.73 -4.54
CA ALA A 5 -8.92 -3.75 -3.64
C ALA A 5 -8.60 -5.19 -4.09
N LEU A 6 -8.33 -5.43 -5.37
CA LEU A 6 -7.97 -6.77 -5.88
C LEU A 6 -6.54 -7.17 -5.53
N ASP A 7 -5.66 -6.20 -5.29
CA ASP A 7 -4.27 -6.44 -4.88
C ASP A 7 -4.12 -6.54 -3.36
N MET A 8 -5.23 -6.62 -2.62
CA MET A 8 -5.23 -6.73 -1.17
C MET A 8 -4.72 -8.11 -0.73
N PRO A 9 -3.63 -8.19 0.06
CA PRO A 9 -3.07 -9.47 0.47
C PRO A 9 -3.89 -10.14 1.58
N ASP A 10 -4.04 -11.46 1.51
CA ASP A 10 -4.74 -12.26 2.54
C ASP A 10 -3.94 -12.40 3.85
N GLU A 11 -2.60 -12.35 3.77
CA GLU A 11 -1.73 -12.52 4.94
C GLU A 11 -1.80 -11.29 5.85
N PRO A 12 -2.14 -11.43 7.16
CA PRO A 12 -2.38 -10.28 8.02
C PRO A 12 -1.21 -9.31 8.18
N LYS A 13 0.03 -9.82 8.19
CA LYS A 13 1.22 -8.97 8.29
C LYS A 13 1.46 -8.17 7.01
N GLN A 14 1.20 -8.78 5.86
CA GLN A 14 1.31 -8.11 4.57
C GLN A 14 0.18 -7.10 4.40
N LEU A 15 -1.03 -7.42 4.89
CA LEU A 15 -2.18 -6.54 4.88
C LEU A 15 -1.97 -5.24 5.65
N ALA A 16 -1.33 -5.32 6.82
CA ALA A 16 -0.96 -4.13 7.58
C ALA A 16 -0.01 -3.23 6.78
N VAL A 17 1.05 -3.80 6.20
CA VAL A 17 2.04 -3.05 5.40
C VAL A 17 1.43 -2.47 4.13
N TRP A 18 0.58 -3.24 3.44
CA TRP A 18 -0.14 -2.80 2.26
C TRP A 18 -1.06 -1.61 2.60
N LEU A 19 -1.81 -1.70 3.70
CA LEU A 19 -2.70 -0.62 4.12
C LEU A 19 -1.94 0.64 4.53
N GLU A 20 -0.77 0.51 5.18
CA GLU A 20 0.11 1.64 5.48
C GLU A 20 0.58 2.36 4.21
N GLN A 21 0.91 1.61 3.15
CA GLN A 21 1.28 2.18 1.86
C GLN A 21 0.10 2.91 1.21
N LYS A 22 -1.10 2.32 1.24
CA LYS A 22 -2.31 2.96 0.70
C LYS A 22 -2.70 4.22 1.49
N LEU A 23 -2.55 4.21 2.82
CA LEU A 23 -2.73 5.40 3.68
C LEU A 23 -1.76 6.53 3.34
N ALA A 24 -0.59 6.19 2.80
CA ALA A 24 0.42 7.16 2.38
C ALA A 24 0.21 7.72 0.97
N MET A 25 -0.82 7.25 0.25
CA MET A 25 -1.19 7.77 -1.06
C MET A 25 -2.31 8.80 -0.97
N PRO A 26 -2.33 9.82 -1.86
CA PRO A 26 -3.35 10.87 -1.87
C PRO A 26 -4.73 10.39 -2.34
N ASP A 27 -4.81 9.21 -2.97
CA ASP A 27 -6.04 8.68 -3.57
C ASP A 27 -6.71 7.58 -2.73
N LEU A 28 -6.55 7.64 -1.40
CA LEU A 28 -7.21 6.71 -0.48
C LEU A 28 -8.74 6.72 -0.60
N ALA A 29 -9.32 7.82 -1.11
CA ALA A 29 -10.75 7.92 -1.36
C ALA A 29 -11.23 6.88 -2.39
N ALA A 30 -10.49 6.66 -3.48
CA ALA A 30 -10.84 5.66 -4.48
C ALA A 30 -10.87 4.24 -3.89
N LEU A 31 -9.85 3.89 -3.09
CA LEU A 31 -9.82 2.61 -2.38
C LEU A 31 -10.96 2.49 -1.37
N THR A 32 -11.29 3.57 -0.67
CA THR A 32 -12.40 3.60 0.28
C THR A 32 -13.73 3.33 -0.43
N ASP A 33 -13.95 3.93 -1.61
CA ASP A 33 -15.14 3.71 -2.42
C ASP A 33 -15.22 2.26 -2.94
N GLU A 34 -14.10 1.70 -3.41
CA GLU A 34 -14.01 0.29 -3.83
C GLU A 34 -14.35 -0.68 -2.70
N LEU A 35 -13.74 -0.50 -1.52
CA LEU A 35 -13.99 -1.37 -0.37
C LEU A 35 -15.42 -1.19 0.17
N SER A 36 -15.97 0.02 0.11
CA SER A 36 -17.33 0.30 0.55
C SER A 36 -18.37 -0.33 -0.37
N ALA A 37 -18.06 -0.58 -1.65
CA ALA A 37 -18.99 -1.25 -2.57
C ALA A 37 -19.36 -2.67 -2.13
N PHE A 38 -18.53 -3.32 -1.29
CA PHE A 38 -18.79 -4.65 -0.73
C PHE A 38 -19.63 -4.63 0.55
N ARG A 39 -20.06 -3.44 1.02
CA ARG A 39 -20.77 -3.28 2.30
C ARG A 39 -22.00 -2.36 2.16
N GLU A 40 -23.13 -2.79 2.72
CA GLU A 40 -24.37 -1.98 2.72
C GLU A 40 -24.55 -0.92 3.86
N PRO A 41 -23.74 -0.81 4.93
CA PRO A 41 -23.99 0.20 5.95
C PRO A 41 -23.42 1.57 5.57
N SER A 42 -24.14 2.60 5.99
CA SER A 42 -23.77 3.99 5.75
C SER A 42 -22.75 4.49 6.79
N ARG A 43 -21.94 5.48 6.42
CA ARG A 43 -21.00 6.21 7.31
C ARG A 43 -21.58 6.64 8.67
N ALA A 44 -22.90 6.84 8.75
CA ALA A 44 -23.60 7.21 9.98
C ALA A 44 -23.64 6.08 11.03
N GLU A 45 -23.42 4.82 10.63
CA GLU A 45 -23.40 3.64 11.49
C GLU A 45 -21.98 3.19 11.85
N ALA A 46 -20.96 3.83 11.28
CA ALA A 46 -19.56 3.48 11.50
C ALA A 46 -19.10 3.90 12.90
N PRO A 47 -18.56 2.98 13.73
CA PRO A 47 -17.90 3.32 14.97
C PRO A 47 -16.82 4.36 14.75
N GLU A 48 -16.54 5.18 15.76
CA GLU A 48 -15.49 6.18 15.64
C GLU A 48 -14.11 5.50 15.51
N LEU A 49 -13.16 6.16 14.83
CA LEU A 49 -11.81 5.61 14.65
C LEU A 49 -11.15 5.24 16.01
N ARG A 50 -11.38 6.05 17.05
CA ARG A 50 -10.90 5.77 18.41
C ARG A 50 -11.45 4.46 18.97
N GLU A 51 -12.71 4.15 18.70
CA GLU A 51 -13.34 2.90 19.13
C GLU A 51 -12.83 1.69 18.32
N LEU A 52 -12.53 1.90 17.03
CA LEU A 52 -11.96 0.87 16.17
C LEU A 52 -10.54 0.49 16.58
N LEU A 53 -9.69 1.49 16.87
CA LEU A 53 -8.29 1.30 17.26
C LEU A 53 -8.13 0.95 18.75
N GLY A 54 -9.01 1.47 19.61
CA GLY A 54 -8.93 1.26 21.06
C GLY A 54 -7.58 1.72 21.65
N GLU A 55 -6.98 0.87 22.47
CA GLU A 55 -5.67 1.11 23.10
C GLU A 55 -4.49 1.20 22.10
N TRP A 56 -4.69 0.75 20.86
CA TRP A 56 -3.65 0.71 19.84
C TRP A 56 -3.49 2.05 19.11
N GLN A 57 -4.33 3.05 19.39
CA GLN A 57 -4.32 4.33 18.67
C GLN A 57 -2.95 5.01 18.72
N ASP A 58 -2.33 5.13 19.89
CA ASP A 58 -1.04 5.82 20.05
C ASP A 58 0.12 5.01 19.44
N LEU A 59 0.06 3.68 19.54
CA LEU A 59 1.04 2.78 18.92
C LEU A 59 0.96 2.83 17.40
N VAL A 60 -0.25 2.83 16.83
CA VAL A 60 -0.47 2.96 15.39
C VAL A 60 -0.02 4.34 14.91
N ALA A 61 -0.35 5.41 15.63
CA ALA A 61 0.08 6.76 15.28
C ALA A 61 1.61 6.95 15.34
N SER A 62 2.31 6.25 16.22
CA SER A 62 3.77 6.39 16.37
C SER A 62 4.60 5.39 15.56
N GLY A 63 4.11 4.17 15.34
CA GLY A 63 4.89 3.05 14.82
C GLY A 63 4.22 2.19 13.75
N GLY A 64 3.03 2.55 13.31
CA GLY A 64 2.33 1.89 12.20
C GLY A 64 1.32 0.83 12.61
N LEU A 65 0.49 0.43 11.63
CA LEU A 65 -0.47 -0.67 11.73
C LEU A 65 0.19 -2.03 11.94
N LYS A 66 1.46 -2.21 11.56
CA LYS A 66 2.21 -3.46 11.83
C LYS A 66 2.33 -3.81 13.32
N LEU A 67 2.18 -2.81 14.20
CA LEU A 67 2.21 -2.98 15.66
C LEU A 67 0.85 -3.33 16.23
N ALA A 68 -0.23 -3.13 15.46
CA ALA A 68 -1.57 -3.49 15.88
C ALA A 68 -1.85 -4.98 15.64
N PRO A 69 -2.70 -5.61 16.47
CA PRO A 69 -3.19 -6.96 16.20
C PRO A 69 -3.89 -7.04 14.84
N PRO A 70 -3.77 -8.17 14.12
CA PRO A 70 -4.48 -8.44 12.85
C PRO A 70 -5.97 -8.07 12.85
N GLU A 71 -6.63 -8.27 14.00
CA GLU A 71 -8.03 -8.09 14.25
C GLU A 71 -8.41 -6.61 14.21
N VAL A 72 -7.49 -5.72 14.63
CA VAL A 72 -7.65 -4.27 14.52
C VAL A 72 -7.61 -3.86 13.06
N VAL A 73 -6.64 -4.38 12.29
CA VAL A 73 -6.51 -4.10 10.84
C VAL A 73 -7.74 -4.59 10.08
N ARG A 74 -8.21 -5.81 10.35
CA ARG A 74 -9.44 -6.35 9.75
C ARG A 74 -10.68 -5.55 10.13
N ARG A 75 -10.76 -5.06 11.37
CA ARG A 75 -11.86 -4.21 11.82
C ARG A 75 -11.86 -2.86 11.12
N LEU A 76 -10.68 -2.25 10.88
CA LEU A 76 -10.55 -1.03 10.07
C LEU A 76 -11.02 -1.25 8.63
N LEU A 77 -10.59 -2.34 8.00
CA LEU A 77 -11.02 -2.69 6.63
C LEU A 77 -12.51 -3.04 6.55
N SER A 78 -13.10 -3.47 7.66
CA SER A 78 -14.54 -3.63 7.73
C SER A 78 -15.25 -2.27 7.63
N TRP A 79 -14.62 -1.17 8.05
CA TRP A 79 -15.17 0.20 7.99
C TRP A 79 -14.29 1.14 7.14
N PRO A 80 -14.25 0.97 5.80
CA PRO A 80 -13.33 1.69 4.91
C PRO A 80 -13.44 3.21 5.03
N GLU A 81 -14.62 3.75 5.31
CA GLU A 81 -14.85 5.19 5.51
C GLU A 81 -14.03 5.80 6.65
N ARG A 82 -13.56 4.97 7.59
CA ARG A 82 -12.68 5.38 8.70
C ARG A 82 -11.20 5.37 8.33
N LEU A 83 -10.83 4.86 7.15
CA LEU A 83 -9.45 4.93 6.66
C LEU A 83 -9.04 6.37 6.36
N LEU A 84 -9.97 7.22 5.90
CA LEU A 84 -9.71 8.66 5.72
C LEU A 84 -9.46 9.36 7.06
N ASP A 85 -10.24 9.03 8.10
CA ASP A 85 -10.03 9.55 9.45
C ASP A 85 -8.66 9.08 10.00
N LEU A 86 -8.26 7.84 9.68
CA LEU A 86 -6.95 7.29 10.05
C LEU A 86 -5.81 8.01 9.32
N GLN A 87 -5.97 8.29 8.03
CA GLN A 87 -5.01 9.08 7.25
C GLN A 87 -4.87 10.49 7.84
N GLU A 88 -5.97 11.14 8.21
CA GLU A 88 -5.94 12.43 8.91
C GLU A 88 -5.18 12.34 10.24
N LEU A 89 -5.46 11.32 11.06
CA LEU A 89 -4.76 11.09 12.32
C LEU A 89 -3.25 10.91 12.09
N VAL A 90 -2.86 10.14 11.08
CA VAL A 90 -1.47 9.91 10.70
C VAL A 90 -0.81 11.20 10.20
N PHE A 91 -1.49 12.03 9.41
CA PHE A 91 -0.93 13.30 8.97
C PHE A 91 -0.78 14.33 10.09
N GLN A 92 -1.67 14.32 11.08
CA GLN A 92 -1.62 15.27 12.20
C GLN A 92 -0.69 14.86 13.33
N ARG A 93 -0.62 13.56 13.64
CA ARG A 93 0.06 13.02 14.83
C ARG A 93 1.06 11.91 14.51
N GLY A 94 1.28 11.63 13.23
CA GLY A 94 2.28 10.66 12.79
C GLY A 94 3.66 11.02 13.31
N GLY A 95 4.37 10.03 13.83
CA GLY A 95 5.77 10.18 14.20
C GLY A 95 6.72 9.91 13.01
N ARG A 96 8.02 9.85 13.33
CA ARG A 96 9.11 9.52 12.37
C ARG A 96 8.89 8.25 11.55
N TYR A 97 8.03 7.35 12.02
CA TYR A 97 7.62 6.19 11.24
C TYR A 97 6.84 6.62 10.00
N TRP A 98 5.76 7.36 10.19
CA TRP A 98 4.90 7.81 9.10
C TRP A 98 5.59 8.83 8.21
N ASP A 99 6.43 9.71 8.74
CA ASP A 99 7.26 10.61 7.90
C ASP A 99 8.08 9.82 6.87
N ARG A 100 8.61 8.65 7.26
CA ARG A 100 9.33 7.76 6.34
C ARG A 100 8.38 7.09 5.36
N VAL A 101 7.25 6.54 5.82
CA VAL A 101 6.27 5.89 4.92
C VAL A 101 5.75 6.89 3.87
N LEU A 102 5.37 8.10 4.29
CA LEU A 102 4.88 9.18 3.44
C LEU A 102 5.96 9.69 2.48
N GLY A 103 7.21 9.80 2.94
CA GLY A 103 8.34 10.20 2.11
C GLY A 103 8.80 9.16 1.08
N LEU A 104 8.29 7.92 1.16
CA LEU A 104 8.62 6.84 0.23
C LEU A 104 7.62 6.71 -0.92
N THR A 105 6.37 7.12 -0.72
CA THR A 105 5.27 6.96 -1.67
C THR A 105 4.97 8.23 -2.47
N ALA A 106 5.55 9.37 -2.09
CA ALA A 106 5.28 10.65 -2.71
C ALA A 106 6.53 11.31 -3.29
N ASP A 107 6.53 11.55 -4.60
CA ASP A 107 7.18 12.75 -5.11
C ASP A 107 6.33 13.95 -4.65
N PRO A 108 6.84 14.87 -3.80
CA PRO A 108 6.10 16.04 -3.34
C PRO A 108 5.53 16.87 -4.48
N THR A 109 6.21 16.85 -5.63
CA THR A 109 5.81 17.56 -6.85
C THR A 109 4.55 16.94 -7.47
N GLU A 110 4.44 15.62 -7.45
CA GLU A 110 3.27 14.88 -7.91
C GLU A 110 2.08 15.03 -6.97
N LEU A 111 2.31 15.05 -5.65
CA LEU A 111 1.28 15.36 -4.66
C LEU A 111 0.66 16.76 -4.86
N VAL A 112 1.51 17.77 -5.08
CA VAL A 112 1.05 19.14 -5.35
C VAL A 112 0.34 19.22 -6.71
N ARG A 113 0.76 18.46 -7.71
CA ARG A 113 0.12 18.41 -9.03
C ARG A 113 -1.28 17.78 -8.96
N HIS A 114 -1.41 16.63 -8.30
CA HIS A 114 -2.68 15.93 -8.15
C HIS A 114 -3.67 16.71 -7.27
N SER A 115 -3.21 17.30 -6.16
CA SER A 115 -4.06 18.16 -5.33
C SER A 115 -4.51 19.41 -6.08
N ARG A 116 -3.63 20.06 -6.86
CA ARG A 116 -4.00 21.18 -7.74
C ARG A 116 -4.98 20.78 -8.83
N GLN A 117 -4.82 19.60 -9.44
CA GLN A 117 -5.77 19.09 -10.43
C GLN A 117 -7.15 18.85 -9.83
N ARG A 118 -7.24 18.25 -8.63
CA ARG A 118 -8.52 18.05 -7.92
C ARG A 118 -9.16 19.37 -7.51
N LEU A 119 -8.39 20.31 -6.96
CA LEU A 119 -8.87 21.65 -6.64
C LEU A 119 -9.32 22.40 -7.91
N SER A 120 -8.60 22.27 -9.02
CA SER A 120 -8.98 22.92 -10.28
C SER A 120 -10.27 22.33 -10.88
N ALA A 121 -10.50 21.02 -10.73
CA ALA A 121 -11.74 20.38 -11.16
C ALA A 121 -12.96 20.81 -10.32
N VAL A 122 -12.74 21.17 -9.06
CA VAL A 122 -13.79 21.64 -8.13
C VAL A 122 -13.99 23.16 -8.20
N LEU A 123 -12.93 23.93 -8.48
CA LEU A 123 -12.92 25.39 -8.45
C LEU A 123 -13.14 26.06 -9.82
N LEU A 124 -12.89 25.37 -10.93
CA LEU A 124 -13.17 25.94 -12.25
C LEU A 124 -14.63 25.66 -12.62
N PRO A 125 -15.47 26.71 -12.75
CA PRO A 125 -16.73 26.54 -13.45
C PRO A 125 -16.40 26.14 -14.88
N VAL A 126 -16.92 25.00 -15.34
CA VAL A 126 -16.97 24.69 -16.77
C VAL A 126 -17.68 25.86 -17.44
N ALA A 127 -16.92 26.69 -18.14
CA ALA A 127 -17.42 27.75 -18.99
C ALA A 127 -18.14 27.09 -20.17
N GLY A 128 -19.39 26.68 -19.96
CA GLY A 128 -20.32 26.44 -21.04
C GLY A 128 -20.57 27.76 -21.78
N PRO A 129 -20.73 27.75 -23.10
CA PRO A 129 -21.02 28.97 -23.86
C PRO A 129 -22.32 29.61 -23.37
N MET A 130 -22.19 30.84 -22.87
CA MET A 130 -23.28 31.68 -22.40
C MET A 130 -24.20 32.06 -23.57
N THR A 131 -25.49 31.72 -23.47
CA THR A 131 -26.55 32.58 -24.00
C THR A 131 -27.09 33.42 -22.85
N PRO A 132 -27.22 34.75 -23.02
CA PRO A 132 -27.61 35.64 -21.93
C PRO A 132 -29.14 35.74 -21.86
N THR A 133 -29.72 35.45 -20.70
CA THR A 133 -30.87 36.23 -20.23
C THR A 133 -30.79 36.31 -18.71
N GLU A 134 -30.62 37.53 -18.22
CA GLU A 134 -30.67 37.91 -16.81
C GLU A 134 -31.94 37.36 -16.15
N GLN A 135 -31.78 36.72 -14.98
CA GLN A 135 -32.76 36.82 -13.92
C GLN A 135 -32.08 36.55 -12.56
N THR A 136 -32.22 37.56 -11.71
CA THR A 136 -31.74 37.71 -10.34
C THR A 136 -32.18 36.57 -9.40
N PRO A 137 -31.36 36.22 -8.38
CA PRO A 137 -31.63 35.07 -7.55
C PRO A 137 -32.73 35.37 -6.52
N THR A 138 -33.90 34.76 -6.70
CA THR A 138 -34.93 34.67 -5.66
C THR A 138 -34.68 33.41 -4.84
N VAL A 139 -34.34 33.61 -3.57
CA VAL A 139 -34.23 32.58 -2.53
C VAL A 139 -35.63 32.12 -2.13
N LEU A 140 -35.89 30.80 -2.11
CA LEU A 140 -36.90 30.07 -1.29
C LEU A 140 -36.93 28.57 -1.66
N PRO A 141 -37.45 27.65 -0.79
CA PRO A 141 -36.75 27.00 0.31
C PRO A 141 -36.56 25.47 0.12
N LEU A 142 -35.77 24.88 1.04
CA LEU A 142 -35.58 23.44 1.23
C LEU A 142 -36.93 22.70 1.37
N ARG A 143 -37.23 21.82 0.41
CA ARG A 143 -38.42 20.96 0.42
C ARG A 143 -38.09 19.64 1.14
N ARG A 144 -38.52 19.52 2.40
CA ARG A 144 -38.66 18.24 3.11
C ARG A 144 -39.78 17.42 2.47
N PRO A 145 -39.61 16.10 2.27
CA PRO A 145 -40.72 15.18 2.26
C PRO A 145 -40.81 14.49 3.63
N SER A 146 -41.78 14.93 4.42
CA SER A 146 -42.34 14.18 5.53
C SER A 146 -43.49 13.32 5.02
N SER A 147 -43.39 11.99 5.13
CA SER A 147 -44.57 11.13 5.21
C SER A 147 -44.33 9.99 6.21
N ARG A 148 -44.59 10.32 7.47
CA ARG A 148 -45.04 9.31 8.44
C ARG A 148 -46.46 8.87 8.03
N ARG A 149 -46.68 7.57 7.84
CA ARG A 149 -47.83 6.86 8.45
C ARG A 149 -47.67 5.34 8.42
N ARG A 150 -47.72 4.79 9.65
CA ARG A 150 -48.30 3.51 10.12
C ARG A 150 -47.61 2.23 9.65
N VAL A 151 -46.77 1.61 10.49
CA VAL A 151 -47.12 0.69 11.62
C VAL A 151 -47.74 -0.60 11.12
N GLY A 152 -47.00 -1.69 11.29
CA GLY A 152 -47.56 -2.93 11.83
C GLY A 152 -47.21 -4.24 11.11
N TRP A 153 -46.51 -5.10 11.86
CA TRP A 153 -46.55 -6.58 11.80
C TRP A 153 -45.79 -7.31 10.68
N ALA A 154 -44.55 -7.74 10.98
CA ALA A 154 -44.06 -9.11 10.76
C ALA A 154 -42.62 -9.26 11.30
N MET A 155 -42.45 -9.11 12.62
CA MET A 155 -41.27 -9.63 13.32
C MET A 155 -41.57 -11.11 13.63
N GLY A 156 -40.75 -12.06 13.15
CA GLY A 156 -40.86 -13.43 13.68
C GLY A 156 -40.26 -14.62 12.92
N LEU A 157 -39.73 -14.51 11.69
CA LEU A 157 -39.27 -15.72 10.96
C LEU A 157 -37.87 -15.68 10.32
N ALA A 158 -37.18 -14.54 10.24
CA ALA A 158 -35.89 -14.47 9.53
C ALA A 158 -34.66 -14.89 10.38
N ALA A 159 -34.73 -14.82 11.72
CA ALA A 159 -33.56 -15.06 12.57
C ALA A 159 -33.21 -16.56 12.73
N ALA A 160 -34.18 -17.46 12.65
CA ALA A 160 -33.94 -18.90 12.81
C ALA A 160 -33.24 -19.53 11.59
N ALA A 161 -33.49 -19.01 10.38
CA ALA A 161 -32.88 -19.52 9.14
C ALA A 161 -31.38 -19.20 9.06
N ALA A 162 -30.94 -18.03 9.53
CA ALA A 162 -29.54 -17.65 9.54
C ALA A 162 -28.69 -18.51 10.50
N VAL A 163 -29.26 -18.86 11.67
CA VAL A 163 -28.60 -19.74 12.64
C VAL A 163 -28.53 -21.18 12.11
N LEU A 164 -29.59 -21.68 11.47
CA LEU A 164 -29.57 -23.00 10.83
C LEU A 164 -28.58 -23.07 9.67
N LEU A 165 -28.48 -22.03 8.84
CA LEU A 165 -27.49 -21.91 7.77
C LEU A 165 -26.05 -21.91 8.30
N ALA A 166 -25.76 -21.14 9.35
CA ALA A 166 -24.43 -21.11 9.95
C ALA A 166 -24.03 -22.49 10.53
N VAL A 167 -24.97 -23.19 11.17
CA VAL A 167 -24.74 -24.55 11.70
C VAL A 167 -24.59 -25.57 10.57
N LEU A 168 -25.34 -25.45 9.48
CA LEU A 168 -25.24 -26.36 8.33
C LEU A 168 -23.92 -26.17 7.58
N VAL A 169 -23.50 -24.91 7.36
CA VAL A 169 -22.20 -24.60 6.74
C VAL A 169 -21.06 -25.14 7.60
N SER A 170 -21.10 -24.92 8.92
CA SER A 170 -20.10 -25.44 9.85
C SER A 170 -20.02 -26.98 9.87
N ARG A 171 -21.13 -27.68 9.66
CA ARG A 171 -21.20 -29.15 9.73
C ARG A 171 -20.84 -29.84 8.42
N TYR A 172 -21.17 -29.24 7.28
CA TYR A 172 -20.97 -29.84 5.95
C TYR A 172 -19.78 -29.27 5.18
N PHE A 173 -19.26 -28.10 5.57
CA PHE A 173 -18.04 -27.49 5.04
C PHE A 173 -17.01 -27.30 6.16
N PRO A 174 -16.34 -28.37 6.63
CA PRO A 174 -15.22 -28.21 7.54
C PRO A 174 -14.17 -27.29 6.87
N PRO A 175 -13.58 -26.34 7.62
CA PRO A 175 -12.52 -25.50 7.07
C PRO A 175 -11.45 -26.41 6.50
N ALA A 176 -11.06 -26.16 5.24
CA ALA A 176 -9.98 -26.89 4.62
C ALA A 176 -8.77 -26.86 5.56
N PRO A 177 -8.08 -28.00 5.78
CA PRO A 177 -6.91 -28.02 6.63
C PRO A 177 -5.94 -26.95 6.13
N ILE A 178 -5.51 -26.07 7.04
CA ILE A 178 -4.54 -25.02 6.77
C ILE A 178 -3.32 -25.71 6.17
N GLN A 179 -3.20 -25.61 4.84
CA GLN A 179 -1.95 -25.93 4.17
C GLN A 179 -1.00 -24.81 4.55
N ILE A 180 -0.11 -25.10 5.50
CA ILE A 180 1.07 -24.29 5.72
C ILE A 180 1.86 -24.41 4.43
N THR A 181 1.71 -23.43 3.54
CA THR A 181 2.65 -23.29 2.43
C THR A 181 4.03 -23.12 3.07
N PRO A 182 5.02 -23.97 2.73
CA PRO A 182 6.38 -23.71 3.17
C PRO A 182 6.72 -22.32 2.66
N ALA A 183 7.31 -21.47 3.52
CA ALA A 183 7.78 -20.15 3.15
C ALA A 183 8.30 -20.18 1.72
N GLU A 184 7.63 -19.45 0.80
CA GLU A 184 8.19 -19.22 -0.52
C GLU A 184 9.66 -18.89 -0.32
N VAL A 185 10.55 -19.64 -0.97
CA VAL A 185 12.00 -19.48 -0.83
C VAL A 185 12.32 -18.02 -1.06
N ALA A 186 12.55 -17.28 0.03
CA ALA A 186 12.80 -15.85 -0.04
C ALA A 186 13.99 -15.65 -0.98
N TRP A 187 13.86 -14.72 -1.93
CA TRP A 187 14.81 -14.53 -3.02
C TRP A 187 15.40 -13.12 -3.00
N GLY A 188 16.67 -13.00 -3.42
CA GLY A 188 17.42 -11.74 -3.42
C GLY A 188 17.39 -11.03 -2.08
N TRP A 189 17.02 -9.74 -2.09
CA TRP A 189 16.99 -8.89 -0.88
C TRP A 189 15.91 -9.26 0.13
N ASN A 190 14.94 -10.11 -0.23
CA ASN A 190 13.91 -10.57 0.69
C ASN A 190 14.38 -11.73 1.59
N LYS A 191 15.59 -12.27 1.35
CA LYS A 191 16.16 -13.35 2.17
C LYS A 191 16.40 -12.90 3.61
N PRO A 192 16.07 -13.76 4.60
CA PRO A 192 16.47 -13.53 5.98
C PRO A 192 17.98 -13.29 6.08
N GLY A 193 18.38 -12.22 6.76
CA GLY A 193 19.79 -11.91 7.02
C GLY A 193 20.49 -11.07 5.94
N VAL A 194 19.96 -10.96 4.72
CA VAL A 194 20.59 -10.09 3.68
C VAL A 194 20.59 -8.62 4.10
N LEU A 195 19.49 -8.17 4.69
CA LEU A 195 19.35 -6.79 5.19
C LEU A 195 19.80 -6.64 6.66
N ALA A 196 20.37 -7.67 7.27
CA ALA A 196 20.88 -7.57 8.62
C ALA A 196 22.01 -6.52 8.67
N SER A 197 21.88 -5.59 9.61
CA SER A 197 22.76 -4.42 9.74
C SER A 197 23.93 -4.71 10.68
N ASP A 198 24.55 -5.87 10.48
CA ASP A 198 25.66 -6.38 11.27
C ASP A 198 26.99 -6.31 10.52
N GLY A 199 28.06 -5.99 11.24
CA GLY A 199 29.42 -5.94 10.70
C GLY A 199 29.79 -4.65 9.95
N PRO A 200 30.92 -4.66 9.21
CA PRO A 200 31.43 -3.49 8.51
C PRO A 200 30.58 -3.07 7.30
N ALA A 201 30.58 -1.77 6.98
CA ALA A 201 29.88 -1.20 5.82
C ALA A 201 30.17 -1.93 4.50
N SER A 202 31.44 -2.27 4.25
CA SER A 202 31.88 -2.97 3.04
C SER A 202 31.29 -4.38 2.91
N VAL A 203 31.21 -5.11 4.03
CA VAL A 203 30.60 -6.45 4.08
C VAL A 203 29.10 -6.35 3.83
N TYR A 204 28.43 -5.38 4.45
CA TYR A 204 27.00 -5.12 4.25
C TYR A 204 26.69 -4.81 2.77
N LEU A 205 27.43 -3.89 2.15
CA LEU A 205 27.21 -3.49 0.75
C LEU A 205 27.51 -4.62 -0.24
N ASN A 206 28.55 -5.43 -0.01
CA ASN A 206 28.84 -6.59 -0.85
C ASN A 206 27.73 -7.65 -0.73
N ARG A 207 27.20 -7.89 0.48
CA ARG A 207 26.08 -8.82 0.70
C ARG A 207 24.83 -8.41 -0.09
N LEU A 208 24.53 -7.10 -0.14
CA LEU A 208 23.44 -6.59 -0.97
C LEU A 208 23.70 -6.81 -2.46
N ALA A 209 24.94 -6.58 -2.92
CA ALA A 209 25.31 -6.81 -4.32
C ALA A 209 25.19 -8.28 -4.72
N ASP A 210 25.68 -9.19 -3.88
CA ASP A 210 25.64 -10.63 -4.13
C ASP A 210 24.19 -11.15 -4.17
N ALA A 211 23.33 -10.64 -3.28
CA ALA A 211 21.91 -10.98 -3.30
C ALA A 211 21.18 -10.41 -4.53
N ALA A 212 21.61 -9.26 -5.07
CA ALA A 212 21.06 -8.72 -6.31
C ALA A 212 21.46 -9.57 -7.53
N ASP A 213 22.70 -10.06 -7.57
CA ASP A 213 23.23 -10.89 -8.66
C ASP A 213 22.53 -12.25 -8.82
N GLU A 214 21.74 -12.69 -7.82
CA GLU A 214 20.89 -13.87 -7.94
C GLU A 214 19.92 -13.79 -9.14
N TRP A 215 19.63 -12.57 -9.62
CA TRP A 215 18.90 -12.33 -10.86
C TRP A 215 19.49 -13.09 -12.06
N PHE A 216 20.80 -13.07 -12.20
CA PHE A 216 21.49 -13.71 -13.32
C PHE A 216 21.61 -15.23 -13.17
N ALA A 217 21.43 -15.75 -11.96
CA ALA A 217 21.40 -17.19 -11.70
C ALA A 217 20.04 -17.80 -12.06
N GLU A 218 18.94 -17.08 -11.80
CA GLU A 218 17.58 -17.56 -12.07
C GLU A 218 17.17 -17.45 -13.55
N GLN A 219 17.62 -16.40 -14.25
CA GLN A 219 17.29 -16.11 -15.66
C GLN A 219 15.81 -16.35 -16.02
N PRO A 220 14.87 -15.57 -15.41
CA PRO A 220 13.45 -15.73 -15.70
C PRO A 220 13.17 -15.42 -17.18
N LYS A 221 12.46 -16.32 -17.88
CA LYS A 221 12.12 -16.18 -19.32
C LYS A 221 10.64 -15.96 -19.60
N ASP A 222 9.79 -16.48 -18.72
CA ASP A 222 8.35 -16.30 -18.84
C ASP A 222 7.93 -14.93 -18.27
N PRO A 223 6.98 -14.19 -18.90
CA PRO A 223 6.51 -12.90 -18.41
C PRO A 223 6.14 -12.87 -16.92
N ALA A 224 5.43 -13.89 -16.43
CA ALA A 224 5.02 -13.93 -15.03
C ALA A 224 6.22 -14.16 -14.10
N ALA A 225 7.21 -14.94 -14.53
CA ALA A 225 8.45 -15.14 -13.77
C ALA A 225 9.30 -13.85 -13.72
N VAL A 226 9.40 -13.13 -14.84
CA VAL A 226 10.11 -11.83 -14.89
C VAL A 226 9.41 -10.82 -13.98
N ALA A 227 8.09 -10.67 -14.13
CA ALA A 227 7.29 -9.77 -13.30
C ALA A 227 7.38 -10.11 -11.81
N LYS A 228 7.34 -11.40 -11.44
CA LYS A 228 7.54 -11.84 -10.05
C LYS A 228 8.86 -11.35 -9.49
N ARG A 229 9.97 -11.58 -10.20
CA ARG A 229 11.31 -11.22 -9.74
C ARG A 229 11.51 -9.70 -9.66
N LEU A 230 10.97 -8.93 -10.61
CA LEU A 230 10.98 -7.47 -10.56
C LEU A 230 10.21 -6.95 -9.33
N ASN A 231 9.04 -7.50 -9.04
CA ASN A 231 8.26 -7.15 -7.85
C ASN A 231 8.97 -7.51 -6.54
N GLU A 232 9.65 -8.66 -6.48
CA GLU A 232 10.49 -9.04 -5.35
C GLU A 232 11.65 -8.04 -5.14
N PHE A 233 12.28 -7.60 -6.22
CA PHE A 233 13.36 -6.60 -6.16
C PHE A 233 12.83 -5.24 -5.68
N ARG A 234 11.67 -4.82 -6.21
CA ARG A 234 10.98 -3.59 -5.81
C ARG A 234 10.60 -3.60 -4.33
N ARG A 235 10.12 -4.74 -3.82
CA ARG A 235 9.84 -4.97 -2.40
C ARG A 235 11.13 -4.88 -1.58
N GLY A 236 12.21 -5.50 -2.05
CA GLY A 236 13.53 -5.42 -1.43
C GLY A 236 14.00 -3.97 -1.25
N CYS A 237 13.84 -3.13 -2.27
CA CYS A 237 14.11 -1.70 -2.19
C CYS A 237 13.30 -1.02 -1.08
N THR A 238 12.01 -1.30 -0.97
CA THR A 238 11.15 -0.77 0.09
C THR A 238 11.61 -1.21 1.48
N VAL A 239 11.95 -2.49 1.66
CA VAL A 239 12.43 -2.98 2.96
C VAL A 239 13.78 -2.36 3.32
N LEU A 240 14.70 -2.24 2.35
CA LEU A 240 15.98 -1.57 2.53
C LEU A 240 15.79 -0.12 2.98
N LEU A 241 14.85 0.61 2.36
CA LEU A 241 14.54 2.00 2.68
C LEU A 241 13.98 2.19 4.09
N LEU A 242 13.24 1.20 4.60
CA LEU A 242 12.65 1.19 5.94
C LEU A 242 13.58 0.65 7.03
N ALA A 243 14.60 -0.12 6.66
CA ALA A 243 15.54 -0.75 7.58
C ALA A 243 16.46 0.27 8.27
N GLU A 244 16.89 -0.05 9.49
CA GLU A 244 17.88 0.73 10.24
C GLU A 244 19.29 0.30 9.81
N ARG A 245 19.98 1.10 8.98
CA ARG A 245 21.24 0.69 8.31
C ARG A 245 22.48 1.13 9.08
N ARG A 246 22.62 0.63 10.32
CA ARG A 246 23.69 1.02 11.27
C ARG A 246 25.13 0.94 10.74
N PRO A 247 25.51 -0.02 9.87
CA PRO A 247 26.88 -0.10 9.35
C PRO A 247 27.30 1.08 8.48
N LEU A 248 26.35 1.85 7.95
CA LEU A 248 26.62 2.94 7.01
C LEU A 248 26.77 4.27 7.75
N SER A 249 27.67 5.12 7.25
CA SER A 249 27.69 6.54 7.64
C SER A 249 26.43 7.25 7.13
N GLU A 250 26.10 8.41 7.69
CA GLU A 250 24.94 9.21 7.23
C GLU A 250 25.01 9.55 5.73
N GLU A 251 26.22 9.84 5.22
CA GLU A 251 26.46 10.10 3.81
C GLU A 251 26.15 8.86 2.94
N ASP A 252 26.60 7.68 3.38
CA ASP A 252 26.38 6.43 2.67
C ASP A 252 24.94 5.95 2.74
N ASP A 253 24.30 6.17 3.88
CA ASP A 253 22.89 5.88 4.11
C ASP A 253 22.00 6.71 3.16
N LYS A 254 22.30 8.01 3.04
CA LYS A 254 21.63 8.90 2.11
C LYS A 254 21.88 8.49 0.67
N TRP A 255 23.13 8.24 0.29
CA TRP A 255 23.50 7.77 -1.04
C TRP A 255 22.75 6.48 -1.41
N LEU A 256 22.71 5.50 -0.50
CA LEU A 256 22.05 4.22 -0.74
C LEU A 256 20.54 4.41 -0.86
N SER A 257 19.95 5.29 -0.05
CA SER A 257 18.53 5.63 -0.13
C SER A 257 18.16 6.25 -1.47
N GLU A 258 18.95 7.22 -1.95
CA GLU A 258 18.76 7.86 -3.26
C GLU A 258 18.88 6.86 -4.39
N LYS A 259 19.91 5.99 -4.33
CA LYS A 259 20.11 4.93 -5.32
C LYS A 259 18.97 3.92 -5.32
N CYS A 260 18.51 3.51 -4.15
CA CYS A 260 17.41 2.58 -4.00
C CYS A 260 16.11 3.10 -4.61
N ARG A 261 15.81 4.41 -4.46
CA ARG A 261 14.65 5.05 -5.11
C ARG A 261 14.82 5.10 -6.64
N GLN A 262 16.02 5.43 -7.11
CA GLN A 262 16.33 5.44 -8.55
C GLN A 262 16.13 4.05 -9.17
N TRP A 263 16.67 3.01 -8.53
CA TRP A 263 16.54 1.63 -9.00
C TRP A 263 15.11 1.15 -8.95
N ALA A 264 14.36 1.47 -7.89
CA ALA A 264 12.94 1.18 -7.80
C ALA A 264 12.15 1.78 -8.98
N GLY A 265 12.41 3.04 -9.35
CA GLY A 265 11.77 3.67 -10.50
C GLY A 265 12.10 3.01 -11.84
N ASN A 266 13.36 2.59 -12.04
CA ASN A 266 13.74 1.83 -13.23
C ASN A 266 13.01 0.47 -13.30
N ILE A 267 12.96 -0.25 -12.18
CA ILE A 267 12.28 -1.55 -12.08
C ILE A 267 10.77 -1.40 -12.33
N ASP A 268 10.14 -0.34 -11.83
CA ASP A 268 8.73 -0.06 -12.08
C ASP A 268 8.47 0.17 -13.60
N GLN A 269 9.39 0.83 -14.30
CA GLN A 269 9.32 0.99 -15.76
C GLN A 269 9.51 -0.36 -16.49
N GLU A 270 10.52 -1.14 -16.11
CA GLU A 270 10.82 -2.45 -16.69
C GLU A 270 9.64 -3.42 -16.51
N LEU A 271 8.97 -3.38 -15.35
CA LEU A 271 7.75 -4.15 -15.09
C LEU A 271 6.61 -3.73 -16.02
N ALA A 272 6.38 -2.43 -16.20
CA ALA A 272 5.36 -1.93 -17.11
C ALA A 272 5.60 -2.38 -18.57
N GLU A 273 6.86 -2.53 -18.99
CA GLU A 273 7.21 -3.07 -20.30
C GLU A 273 6.86 -4.56 -20.42
N VAL A 274 7.13 -5.35 -19.39
CA VAL A 274 6.75 -6.77 -19.33
C VAL A 274 5.23 -6.93 -19.37
N GLU A 275 4.50 -6.12 -18.60
CA GLU A 275 3.03 -6.12 -18.56
C GLU A 275 2.40 -5.67 -19.89
N ALA A 276 3.06 -4.77 -20.62
CA ALA A 276 2.69 -4.40 -21.99
C ALA A 276 3.02 -5.48 -23.04
N GLY A 277 3.54 -6.64 -22.64
CA GLY A 277 3.91 -7.75 -23.51
C GLY A 277 5.30 -7.63 -24.14
N GLN A 278 6.10 -6.62 -23.75
CA GLN A 278 7.47 -6.40 -24.22
C GLN A 278 8.49 -7.14 -23.35
N VAL A 279 8.27 -8.44 -23.12
CA VAL A 279 9.00 -9.24 -22.11
C VAL A 279 10.51 -9.24 -22.32
N GLU A 280 10.99 -9.44 -23.55
CA GLU A 280 12.43 -9.45 -23.83
C GLU A 280 13.09 -8.09 -23.59
N LYS A 281 12.37 -7.00 -23.87
CA LYS A 281 12.86 -5.65 -23.64
C LYS A 281 12.92 -5.36 -22.14
N GLY A 282 11.81 -5.56 -21.42
CA GLY A 282 11.77 -5.33 -19.97
C GLY A 282 12.77 -6.20 -19.20
N ARG A 283 12.99 -7.46 -19.63
CA ARG A 283 14.04 -8.32 -19.08
C ARG A 283 15.45 -7.80 -19.39
N GLY A 284 15.70 -7.36 -20.62
CA GLY A 284 17.00 -6.81 -21.02
C GLY A 284 17.34 -5.51 -20.28
N ASP A 285 16.36 -4.63 -20.11
CA ASP A 285 16.52 -3.39 -19.36
C ASP A 285 16.74 -3.68 -17.87
N ALA A 286 16.04 -4.70 -17.32
CA ALA A 286 16.28 -5.21 -15.97
C ALA A 286 17.67 -5.82 -15.78
N ASP A 287 18.17 -6.61 -16.75
CA ASP A 287 19.55 -7.13 -16.75
C ASP A 287 20.55 -5.95 -16.61
N GLU A 288 20.35 -4.87 -17.37
CA GLU A 288 21.21 -3.68 -17.31
C GLU A 288 21.10 -2.96 -15.95
N THR A 289 19.88 -2.78 -15.44
CA THR A 289 19.64 -2.14 -14.14
C THR A 289 20.26 -2.93 -12.99
N VAL A 290 20.05 -4.24 -12.92
CA VAL A 290 20.63 -5.09 -11.87
C VAL A 290 22.16 -5.09 -11.96
N HIS A 291 22.73 -5.18 -13.17
CA HIS A 291 24.18 -5.13 -13.34
C HIS A 291 24.77 -3.80 -12.83
N ARG A 292 24.19 -2.66 -13.22
CA ARG A 292 24.64 -1.33 -12.78
C ARG A 292 24.49 -1.14 -11.27
N LEU A 293 23.40 -1.64 -10.70
CA LEU A 293 23.13 -1.60 -9.27
C LEU A 293 24.18 -2.40 -8.49
N ALA A 294 24.41 -3.67 -8.86
CA ALA A 294 25.38 -4.52 -8.17
C ALA A 294 26.80 -3.95 -8.28
N ALA A 295 27.17 -3.40 -9.45
CA ALA A 295 28.44 -2.71 -9.64
C ALA A 295 28.58 -1.46 -8.76
N ALA A 296 27.53 -0.65 -8.62
CA ALA A 296 27.54 0.54 -7.77
C ALA A 296 27.73 0.18 -6.29
N LEU A 297 27.04 -0.87 -5.81
CA LEU A 297 27.19 -1.38 -4.44
C LEU A 297 28.61 -1.87 -4.18
N ARG A 298 29.17 -2.69 -5.08
CA ARG A 298 30.56 -3.20 -4.95
C ARG A 298 31.60 -2.09 -5.00
N LYS A 299 31.40 -1.09 -5.85
CA LYS A 299 32.28 0.09 -5.89
C LYS A 299 32.29 0.81 -4.55
N LYS A 300 31.10 1.08 -4.00
CA LYS A 300 30.95 1.73 -2.69
C LYS A 300 31.55 0.88 -1.56
N ALA A 301 31.35 -0.44 -1.61
CA ALA A 301 31.95 -1.37 -0.66
C ALA A 301 33.48 -1.29 -0.66
N LYS A 302 34.10 -1.20 -1.86
CA LYS A 302 35.56 -1.06 -2.00
C LYS A 302 36.07 0.27 -1.44
N GLU A 303 35.36 1.37 -1.67
CA GLU A 303 35.69 2.68 -1.10
C GLU A 303 35.71 2.64 0.44
N ARG A 304 34.77 1.92 1.05
CA ARG A 304 34.69 1.76 2.51
C ARG A 304 35.56 0.65 3.10
N ALA A 305 36.14 -0.22 2.27
CA ALA A 305 37.16 -1.16 2.71
C ALA A 305 38.56 -0.54 2.79
N LEU A 306 38.77 0.59 2.10
CA LEU A 306 40.05 1.30 2.03
C LEU A 306 40.11 2.55 2.95
N ALA A 307 38.97 2.93 3.53
CA ALA A 307 38.82 4.04 4.46
C ALA A 307 38.87 3.54 5.90
#